data_AF-A0A920U3U6-F1
#
_entry.id   AF-A0A920U3U6-F1
#
_cell.length_a   1.000
_cell.length_b   1.000
_cell.length_c   1.000
_cell.angle_alpha   90.00
_cell.angle_beta   90.00
_cell.angle_gamma   90.00
#
_symmetry.space_group_name_H-M   'P 1'
#
loop_
_entity.id
_entity.type
_entity.pdbx_description
1 polymer ?
#
loop_
_entity_poly.entity_id
_entity_poly.type
_entity_poly.pdbx_seq_one_letter_code
_entity_poly.pdbx_strand_id
1 'polypeptide(L)'
;MNGHPVKGTRIQFETCIDDYGEIWIDGECNRDQGAIQGFNTPQRVLLSSDPNPGDQHTIALLAANGPLAAPGGTVFCRYANLGFEWTGGEVGPL
;
A
#
# COMPACT_ATOMS: atom_id res chain seq x y z
N MET A 1 -25.23 -3.97 -4.21
CA MET A 1 -23.84 -4.39 -3.96
C MET A 1 -23.78 -4.91 -2.53
N ASN A 2 -23.33 -6.15 -2.32
CA ASN A 2 -23.17 -6.72 -0.98
C ASN A 2 -21.71 -6.50 -0.58
N GLY A 3 -21.43 -5.44 0.20
CA GLY A 3 -20.10 -5.19 0.74
C GLY A 3 -19.77 -6.14 1.89
N HIS A 4 -18.47 -6.31 2.18
CA HIS A 4 -18.02 -7.00 3.38
C HIS A 4 -17.76 -5.99 4.50
N PRO A 5 -18.10 -6.29 5.77
CA PRO A 5 -17.72 -5.46 6.89
C PRO A 5 -16.19 -5.31 6.98
N VAL A 6 -15.72 -4.08 7.20
CA VAL A 6 -14.29 -3.78 7.39
C VAL A 6 -13.87 -3.77 8.87
N LYS A 7 -14.84 -3.66 9.78
CA LYS A 7 -14.56 -3.66 11.22
C LYS A 7 -13.93 -4.97 11.66
N GLY A 8 -12.96 -4.87 12.58
CA GLY A 8 -12.19 -6.03 13.04
C GLY A 8 -11.15 -6.53 12.02
N THR A 9 -10.83 -5.72 11.01
CA THR A 9 -9.73 -5.97 10.08
C THR A 9 -8.65 -4.91 10.21
N ARG A 10 -7.44 -5.23 9.77
CA ARG A 10 -6.45 -4.24 9.34
C ARG A 10 -6.33 -4.32 7.82
N ILE A 11 -6.14 -3.17 7.20
CA ILE A 11 -5.95 -3.06 5.76
C ILE A 11 -4.49 -2.74 5.50
N GLN A 12 -3.87 -3.52 4.63
CA GLN A 12 -2.52 -3.26 4.14
C GLN A 12 -2.57 -2.95 2.64
N PHE A 13 -1.74 -2.02 2.20
CA PHE A 13 -1.49 -1.80 0.80
C PHE A 13 -0.28 -2.63 0.36
N GLU A 14 -0.43 -3.34 -0.76
CA GLU A 14 0.57 -4.24 -1.29
C GLU A 14 0.90 -3.88 -2.74
N THR A 15 2.18 -3.75 -3.04
CA THR A 15 2.68 -3.49 -4.39
C THR A 15 4.02 -4.17 -4.63
N CYS A 16 4.57 -4.01 -5.83
CA CYS A 16 5.90 -4.45 -6.22
C CYS A 16 6.39 -3.51 -7.31
N ILE A 17 7.30 -2.61 -6.93
CA ILE A 17 7.87 -1.60 -7.81
C ILE A 17 9.23 -2.08 -8.32
N ASP A 18 9.48 -1.87 -9.61
CA ASP A 18 10.79 -2.08 -10.24
C ASP A 18 11.70 -0.87 -10.01
N ASP A 19 13.00 -1.12 -9.79
CA ASP A 19 14.03 -0.16 -9.38
C ASP A 19 13.79 0.54 -8.04
N TYR A 20 13.64 1.86 -7.99
CA TYR A 20 13.38 2.61 -6.77
C TYR A 20 11.87 2.79 -6.59
N GLY A 21 11.35 2.45 -5.41
CA GLY A 21 9.94 2.59 -5.08
C GLY A 21 9.71 3.27 -3.73
N GLU A 22 8.79 4.23 -3.70
CA GLU A 22 8.22 4.80 -2.49
C GLU A 22 6.71 4.64 -2.45
N ILE A 23 6.17 4.39 -1.26
CA ILE A 23 4.73 4.38 -0.98
C ILE A 23 4.43 5.50 0.01
N TRP A 24 3.44 6.30 -0.32
CA TRP A 24 2.92 7.39 0.50
C TRP A 24 1.46 7.14 0.80
N ILE A 25 1.09 7.16 2.07
CA ILE A 25 -0.29 7.01 2.56
C ILE A 25 -0.72 8.33 3.17
N ASP A 26 -1.78 8.93 2.65
CA ASP A 26 -2.34 10.20 3.12
C ASP A 26 -1.32 11.34 3.23
N GLY A 27 -0.34 11.35 2.32
CA GLY A 27 0.73 12.34 2.27
C GLY A 27 1.96 12.01 3.12
N GLU A 28 1.96 10.86 3.82
CA GLU A 28 3.06 10.44 4.69
C GLU A 28 3.81 9.22 4.12
N CYS A 29 5.14 9.26 4.15
CA CYS A 29 6.00 8.11 3.85
C CYS A 29 6.59 7.56 5.14
N ASN A 30 5.97 6.50 5.67
CA ASN A 30 6.46 5.84 6.88
C ASN A 30 7.72 5.02 6.57
N ARG A 31 8.88 5.56 6.90
CA ARG A 31 10.20 4.98 6.60
C ARG A 31 10.55 3.75 7.45
N ASP A 32 9.71 3.37 8.41
CA ASP A 32 10.04 2.35 9.40
C ASP A 32 9.91 0.91 8.87
N GLN A 33 9.17 0.67 7.77
CA GLN A 33 9.21 -0.59 7.00
C GLN A 33 8.36 -0.57 5.71
N GLY A 34 8.88 -1.16 4.62
CA GLY A 34 8.14 -1.48 3.38
C GLY A 34 7.81 -0.30 2.45
N ALA A 35 7.74 0.92 3.00
CA ALA A 35 7.38 2.11 2.22
C ALA A 35 8.46 2.52 1.21
N ILE A 36 9.75 2.34 1.53
CA ILE A 36 10.86 2.63 0.62
C ILE A 36 11.55 1.31 0.28
N GLN A 37 11.26 0.78 -0.90
CA GLN A 37 11.75 -0.51 -1.36
C GLN A 37 11.52 -0.60 -2.87
N GLY A 38 12.29 -1.41 -3.58
CA GLY A 38 12.02 -1.71 -4.99
C GLY A 38 12.81 -2.91 -5.49
N PHE A 39 13.35 -2.83 -6.70
CA PHE A 39 14.03 -3.92 -7.40
C PHE A 39 13.16 -5.19 -7.46
N ASN A 40 11.86 -5.01 -7.72
CA ASN A 40 10.87 -6.10 -7.76
C ASN A 40 10.70 -6.85 -6.43
N THR A 41 11.12 -6.27 -5.31
CA THR A 41 10.81 -6.81 -3.99
C THR A 41 9.36 -6.48 -3.64
N PRO A 42 8.55 -7.45 -3.14
CA PRO A 42 7.22 -7.16 -2.63
C PRO A 42 7.26 -6.10 -1.52
N GLN A 43 6.36 -5.12 -1.62
CA GLN A 43 6.18 -4.05 -0.65
C GLN A 43 4.82 -4.19 0.01
N ARG A 44 4.80 -3.98 1.33
CA ARG A 44 3.60 -4.06 2.14
C ARG A 44 3.67 -2.98 3.21
N VAL A 45 2.66 -2.14 3.27
CA VAL A 45 2.54 -1.08 4.29
C VAL A 45 1.14 -1.08 4.89
N LEU A 46 1.04 -0.70 6.17
CA LEU A 46 -0.25 -0.52 6.82
C LEU A 46 -0.98 0.67 6.21
N LEU A 47 -2.20 0.45 5.71
CA LEU A 47 -3.09 1.52 5.26
C LEU A 47 -3.98 2.00 6.42
N SER A 48 -4.62 1.07 7.13
CA SER A 48 -5.44 1.37 8.30
C SER A 48 -5.49 0.19 9.25
N SER A 49 -5.30 0.43 10.55
CA SER A 49 -5.42 -0.59 11.60
C SER A 49 -6.83 -0.75 12.16
N ASP A 50 -7.71 0.23 11.94
CA ASP A 50 -9.12 0.21 12.38
C ASP A 50 -9.99 0.96 11.37
N PRO A 51 -10.29 0.35 10.22
CA PRO A 51 -11.07 0.99 9.17
C PRO A 51 -12.55 1.11 9.55
N ASN A 52 -13.18 2.17 9.05
CA ASN A 52 -14.62 2.41 9.11
C ASN A 52 -15.20 2.45 7.70
N PRO A 53 -16.48 2.04 7.51
CA PRO A 53 -17.17 2.26 6.25
C PRO A 53 -17.19 3.74 5.87
N GLY A 54 -16.72 4.05 4.66
CA GLY A 54 -16.66 5.42 4.14
C GLY A 54 -15.33 6.14 4.34
N ASP A 55 -14.37 5.53 5.04
CA ASP A 55 -13.00 6.06 5.11
C ASP A 55 -12.41 6.22 3.71
N GLN A 56 -11.69 7.32 3.49
CA GLN A 56 -11.02 7.63 2.24
C GLN A 56 -9.53 7.81 2.51
N HIS A 57 -8.71 7.13 1.72
CA HIS A 57 -7.26 7.23 1.78
C HIS A 57 -6.71 7.59 0.40
N THR A 58 -5.64 8.39 0.37
CA THR A 58 -4.86 8.65 -0.83
C THR A 58 -3.58 7.85 -0.78
N ILE A 59 -3.32 7.07 -1.82
CA ILE A 59 -2.10 6.29 -1.98
C ILE A 59 -1.34 6.85 -3.17
N ALA A 60 -0.10 7.29 -2.95
CA ALA A 60 0.79 7.71 -4.02
C ALA A 60 2.02 6.80 -4.08
N LEU A 61 2.41 6.44 -5.31
CA LEU A 61 3.58 5.61 -5.59
C LEU A 61 4.58 6.43 -6.39
N LEU A 62 5.81 6.53 -5.90
CA LEU A 62 6.93 7.04 -6.70
C LEU A 62 7.74 5.85 -7.20
N ALA A 63 7.93 5.76 -8.51
CA ALA A 63 8.82 4.79 -9.13
C ALA A 63 9.90 5.52 -9.93
N ALA A 64 11.16 5.15 -9.76
CA ALA A 64 12.27 5.77 -10.48
C ALA A 64 13.33 4.75 -10.89
N ASN A 65 13.78 4.86 -12.15
CA ASN A 65 14.92 4.15 -12.70
C ASN A 65 16.07 5.16 -12.90
N GLY A 66 17.29 4.77 -12.52
CA GLY A 66 18.49 5.60 -12.68
C GLY A 66 19.25 5.32 -13.98
N PRO A 67 20.08 6.26 -14.47
CA PRO A 67 20.45 7.53 -13.83
C PRO A 67 19.43 8.65 -14.06
N LEU A 68 19.15 9.47 -13.04
CA LEU A 68 18.13 10.53 -13.13
C LEU A 68 18.45 11.62 -14.17
N ALA A 69 19.73 11.93 -14.40
CA ALA A 69 20.17 12.95 -15.37
C ALA A 69 20.36 12.39 -16.80
N ALA A 70 20.21 11.09 -16.98
CA ALA A 70 20.30 10.40 -18.27
C ALA A 70 19.33 9.22 -18.26
N PRO A 71 18.01 9.49 -18.14
CA PRO A 71 17.02 8.45 -17.92
C PRO A 71 17.01 7.46 -19.08
N GLY A 72 16.91 6.18 -18.74
CA GLY A 72 16.79 5.07 -19.67
C GLY A 72 15.98 3.95 -19.02
N GLY A 73 15.67 2.92 -19.81
CA GLY A 73 14.89 1.79 -19.31
C GLY A 73 13.43 2.14 -19.00
N THR A 74 12.82 1.34 -18.13
CA THR A 74 11.39 1.39 -17.80
C THR A 74 11.22 1.14 -16.32
N VAL A 75 10.24 1.80 -15.70
CA VAL A 75 9.77 1.47 -14.35
C VAL A 75 8.42 0.77 -14.44
N PHE A 76 8.12 -0.09 -13.48
CA PHE A 76 6.84 -0.78 -13.39
C PHE A 76 6.32 -0.82 -11.96
N CYS A 77 5.00 -0.70 -11.83
CA CYS A 77 4.24 -1.15 -10.67
C CYS A 77 3.49 -2.41 -11.11
N ARG A 78 3.87 -3.58 -10.58
CA ARG A 78 3.34 -4.86 -11.05
C ARG A 78 1.90 -5.12 -10.59
N TYR A 79 1.56 -4.64 -9.39
CA TYR A 79 0.23 -4.75 -8.81
C TYR A 79 0.01 -3.66 -7.76
N ALA A 80 -1.26 -3.38 -7.46
CA ALA A 80 -1.68 -2.44 -6.42
C ALA A 80 -2.91 -3.03 -5.74
N ASN A 81 -2.69 -3.74 -4.63
CA ASN A 81 -3.72 -4.53 -3.95
C ASN A 81 -3.99 -3.98 -2.56
N LEU A 82 -5.23 -4.15 -2.10
CA LEU A 82 -5.60 -4.02 -0.70
C LEU A 82 -5.75 -5.41 -0.09
N GLY A 83 -4.97 -5.69 0.94
CA GLY A 83 -5.09 -6.88 1.77
C GLY A 83 -5.92 -6.59 3.01
N PHE A 84 -7.06 -7.25 3.16
CA PHE A 84 -7.90 -7.17 4.34
C PHE A 84 -7.59 -8.36 5.26
N GLU A 85 -7.04 -8.09 6.44
CA GLU A 85 -6.59 -9.11 7.38
C GLU A 85 -7.42 -9.03 8.66
N TRP A 86 -8.13 -10.11 9.00
CA TRP A 86 -8.87 -10.19 10.25
C TRP A 86 -7.92 -10.14 11.44
N THR A 87 -8.18 -9.25 12.40
CA THR A 87 -7.30 -9.01 13.56
C THR A 87 -7.73 -9.79 14.80
N GLY A 88 -8.80 -10.59 14.73
CA GLY A 88 -9.31 -11.35 15.87
C GLY A 88 -10.32 -10.59 16.74
N GLY A 89 -10.62 -9.32 16.42
CA GLY A 89 -11.58 -8.50 17.17
C GLY A 89 -13.03 -8.92 16.95
N GLU A 90 -13.91 -8.58 17.90
CA GLU A 90 -15.36 -8.80 17.78
C GLU A 90 -15.87 -8.19 16.47
N VAL A 91 -16.51 -9.02 15.64
CA VAL A 91 -17.23 -8.57 14.47
C VAL A 91 -18.51 -7.93 15.00
N GLY A 92 -18.64 -6.60 14.86
CA GLY A 92 -19.90 -5.92 15.18
C GLY A 92 -21.08 -6.57 14.43
N PRO A 93 -22.32 -6.44 14.93
CA PRO A 93 -23.47 -7.13 14.33
C PRO A 93 -23.60 -6.78 12.84
N LEU A 94 -23.88 -7.83 12.04
CA LEU A 94 -24.15 -7.75 10.60
C LEU A 94 -25.42 -6.96 10.28
#